data_AF-A0A6V8PA36-F1
#
_entry.id   AF-A0A6V8PA36-F1
#
_cell.length_a   1.000
_cell.length_b   1.000
_cell.length_c   1.000
_cell.angle_alpha   90.00
_cell.angle_beta   90.00
_cell.angle_gamma   90.00
#
_symmetry.space_group_name_H-M   'P 1'
#
loop_
_entity.id
_entity.type
_entity.pdbx_description
1 polymer ?
#
loop_
_entity_poly.entity_id
_entity_poly.type
_entity_poly.pdbx_seq_one_letter_code
_entity_poly.pdbx_strand_id
1 'polypeptide(L)'
;YFILESYEAGISLRGTEVKSLREHRVNLKDGYARVEDGELFLHNVHISPYSKGSVSNHEPWRARKLLMHKSEIRRLEGKSQEPGITLVPLKMYFVDGKAKVELGLARGKKSYDKREVLAKKTAEREIERVLKARKDKGALRFRRR
;
A
#
# COMPACT_ATOMS: atom_id res chain seq x y z
N TYR A 1 0.28 7.64 6.85
CA TYR A 1 1.62 8.18 6.57
C TYR A 1 1.46 9.37 5.61
N PHE A 2 2.48 10.21 5.48
CA PHE A 2 2.59 11.19 4.40
C PHE A 2 3.59 10.68 3.37
N ILE A 3 3.23 10.69 2.09
CA ILE A 3 4.11 10.28 0.99
C ILE A 3 4.89 11.51 0.56
N LEU A 4 6.22 11.45 0.64
CA LEU A 4 7.11 12.55 0.28
C LEU A 4 7.47 12.50 -1.21
N GLU A 5 7.89 11.33 -1.67
CA GLU A 5 8.32 11.07 -3.03
C GLU A 5 7.86 9.67 -3.44
N SER A 6 7.63 9.47 -4.74
CA SER A 6 7.36 8.17 -5.33
C SER A 6 8.46 7.75 -6.31
N TYR A 7 8.72 6.45 -6.35
CA TYR A 7 9.72 5.80 -7.19
C TYR A 7 9.09 4.61 -7.89
N GLU A 8 9.51 4.32 -9.12
CA GLU A 8 9.09 3.13 -9.85
C GLU A 8 10.22 2.10 -9.81
N ALA A 9 9.87 0.84 -9.54
CA ALA A 9 10.80 -0.28 -9.56
C ALA A 9 10.23 -1.48 -10.32
N GLY A 10 11.07 -2.19 -11.05
CA GLY A 10 10.70 -3.51 -11.59
C GLY A 10 10.68 -4.55 -10.47
N ILE A 11 9.84 -5.58 -10.58
CA ILE A 11 9.81 -6.68 -9.59
C ILE A 11 10.29 -7.98 -10.22
N SER A 12 11.20 -8.69 -9.54
CA SER A 12 11.58 -10.04 -9.92
C SER A 12 10.55 -11.07 -9.41
N LEU A 13 9.58 -11.38 -10.26
CA LEU A 13 8.54 -12.38 -10.01
C LEU A 13 8.84 -13.70 -10.71
N ARG A 14 8.37 -14.80 -10.11
CA ARG A 14 8.37 -16.12 -10.75
C ARG A 14 7.10 -16.30 -11.59
N GLY A 15 7.13 -17.19 -12.58
CA GLY A 15 6.04 -17.35 -13.56
C GLY A 15 4.66 -17.63 -12.95
N THR A 16 4.58 -18.38 -11.84
CA THR A 16 3.32 -18.61 -11.11
C THR A 16 2.81 -17.36 -10.40
N GLU A 17 3.71 -16.53 -9.86
CA GLU A 17 3.34 -15.25 -9.23
C GLU A 17 2.82 -14.24 -10.26
N VAL A 18 3.37 -14.23 -11.48
CA VAL A 18 2.87 -13.40 -12.58
C VAL A 18 1.41 -13.77 -12.90
N LYS A 19 1.08 -15.07 -12.90
CA LYS A 19 -0.30 -15.53 -13.11
C LYS A 19 -1.23 -15.07 -11.98
N SER A 20 -0.82 -15.26 -10.72
CA SER A 20 -1.59 -14.78 -9.57
C SER A 20 -1.81 -13.27 -9.56
N LEU A 21 -0.80 -12.50 -9.99
CA LEU A 21 -0.89 -11.05 -10.07
C LEU A 21 -1.86 -10.60 -11.18
N ARG A 22 -1.92 -11.32 -12.30
CA ARG A 22 -2.93 -11.08 -13.36
C ARG A 22 -4.35 -11.39 -12.88
N GLU A 23 -4.50 -12.33 -11.95
CA GLU A 23 -5.77 -12.62 -11.27
C GLU A 23 -6.06 -11.65 -10.10
N HIS A 24 -5.27 -10.58 -9.94
CA HIS A 24 -5.40 -9.59 -8.86
C HIS A 24 -5.31 -10.18 -7.44
N ARG A 25 -4.67 -11.35 -7.29
CA ARG A 25 -4.56 -12.04 -6.00
C ARG A 25 -3.35 -11.59 -5.18
N VAL A 26 -3.16 -10.28 -5.07
CA VAL A 26 -2.07 -9.64 -4.33
C VAL A 26 -2.61 -8.78 -3.19
N ASN A 27 -1.93 -8.81 -2.05
CA ASN A 27 -2.17 -7.93 -0.93
C ASN A 27 -0.86 -7.19 -0.58
N LEU A 28 -0.90 -5.87 -0.73
CA LEU A 28 0.21 -4.95 -0.44
C LEU A 28 0.15 -4.38 0.98
N LYS A 29 -0.90 -4.71 1.73
CA LYS A 29 -1.11 -4.20 3.08
C LYS A 29 0.05 -4.63 3.97
N ASP A 30 0.60 -3.67 4.73
CA ASP A 30 1.75 -3.85 5.62
C ASP A 30 3.06 -4.23 4.91
N GLY A 31 3.08 -4.20 3.57
CA GLY A 31 4.29 -4.37 2.79
C GLY A 31 5.26 -3.21 2.99
N TYR A 32 6.55 -3.50 2.95
CA TYR A 32 7.60 -2.48 3.00
C TYR A 32 8.79 -2.92 2.16
N ALA A 33 9.56 -1.95 1.66
CA ALA A 33 10.82 -2.22 0.98
C ALA A 33 12.01 -1.89 1.89
N ARG A 34 13.07 -2.68 1.78
CA ARG A 34 14.31 -2.49 2.54
C ARG A 34 15.51 -2.69 1.63
N VAL A 35 16.54 -1.87 1.84
CA VAL A 35 17.85 -2.08 1.19
C VAL A 35 18.66 -3.03 2.06
N GLU A 36 19.12 -4.12 1.47
CA GLU A 36 19.97 -5.14 2.09
C GLU A 36 21.14 -5.39 1.14
N ASP A 37 22.39 -5.23 1.63
CA ASP A 37 23.62 -5.44 0.85
C ASP A 37 23.69 -4.68 -0.50
N GLY A 38 23.10 -3.49 -0.56
CA GLY A 38 23.05 -2.67 -1.78
C GLY A 38 22.02 -3.11 -2.82
N GLU A 39 21.13 -4.03 -2.45
CA GLU A 39 19.99 -4.47 -3.25
C GLU A 39 18.68 -4.12 -2.55
N LEU A 40 17.62 -3.86 -3.32
CA LEU A 40 16.32 -3.49 -2.77
C LEU A 40 15.39 -4.70 -2.77
N PHE A 41 14.82 -5.03 -1.61
CA PHE A 41 13.89 -6.13 -1.44
C PHE A 41 12.53 -5.63 -0.95
N LEU A 42 11.48 -6.28 -1.42
CA LEU A 42 10.11 -6.07 -1.00
C LEU A 42 9.70 -7.19 -0.05
N HIS A 43 9.35 -6.80 1.18
CA HIS A 43 8.97 -7.69 2.26
C HIS A 43 7.49 -7.54 2.61
N ASN A 44 6.96 -8.58 3.25
CA ASN A 44 5.61 -8.61 3.81
C ASN A 44 4.50 -8.31 2.79
N VAL A 45 4.75 -8.65 1.52
CA VAL A 45 3.74 -8.63 0.46
C VAL A 45 3.25 -10.04 0.20
N HIS A 46 1.94 -10.23 0.32
CA HIS A 46 1.31 -11.52 0.12
C HIS A 46 0.82 -11.66 -1.32
N ILE A 47 1.37 -12.63 -2.05
CA ILE A 47 0.83 -13.05 -3.35
C ILE A 47 0.26 -14.44 -3.18
N SER A 48 -1.04 -14.59 -3.43
CA SER A 48 -1.69 -15.89 -3.27
C SER A 48 -1.11 -16.89 -4.27
N PRO A 49 -0.87 -18.15 -3.87
CA PRO A 49 -0.44 -19.20 -4.79
C PRO A 49 -1.43 -19.36 -5.95
N TYR A 50 -0.90 -19.75 -7.10
CA TYR A 50 -1.73 -19.99 -8.28
C TYR A 50 -2.42 -21.34 -8.14
N SER A 51 -3.75 -21.37 -8.25
CA SER A 51 -4.57 -22.58 -8.02
C SER A 51 -4.22 -23.72 -8.99
N LYS A 52 -3.80 -23.39 -10.23
CA LYS A 52 -3.37 -24.38 -11.23
C LYS A 52 -1.86 -24.63 -11.23
N GLY A 53 -1.14 -24.18 -10.21
CA GLY A 53 0.32 -24.21 -10.09
C GLY A 53 0.87 -25.32 -9.19
N SER A 54 0.17 -26.45 -9.05
CA SER A 54 0.37 -27.51 -8.05
C SER A 54 1.81 -27.66 -7.50
N VAL A 55 2.81 -27.98 -8.33
CA VAL A 55 4.21 -28.21 -7.90
C VAL A 55 5.09 -26.95 -7.99
N SER A 56 4.67 -25.95 -8.75
CA SER A 56 5.46 -24.73 -9.05
C SER A 56 5.06 -23.52 -8.18
N ASN A 57 4.28 -23.76 -7.12
CA ASN A 57 3.86 -22.71 -6.20
C ASN A 57 5.00 -22.36 -5.25
N HIS A 58 5.08 -21.07 -4.93
CA HIS A 58 6.13 -20.51 -4.10
C HIS A 58 5.53 -20.00 -2.78
N GLU A 59 6.41 -19.78 -1.81
CA GLU A 59 6.00 -19.18 -0.54
C GLU A 59 5.36 -17.80 -0.77
N PRO A 60 4.11 -17.57 -0.31
CA PRO A 60 3.38 -16.32 -0.56
C PRO A 60 4.09 -15.06 -0.05
N TRP A 61 4.80 -15.20 1.06
CA TRP A 61 5.45 -14.12 1.81
C TRP A 61 6.92 -13.93 1.46
N ARG A 62 7.44 -14.60 0.43
CA ARG A 62 8.86 -14.51 0.06
C ARG A 62 9.28 -13.05 -0.17
N ALA A 63 10.49 -12.72 0.24
CA ALA A 63 11.12 -11.46 -0.14
C ALA A 63 11.33 -11.43 -1.65
N ARG A 64 10.96 -10.32 -2.29
CA ARG A 64 11.03 -10.16 -3.75
C ARG A 64 12.02 -9.05 -4.08
N LYS A 65 13.03 -9.38 -4.88
CA LYS A 65 14.02 -8.40 -5.34
C LYS A 65 13.37 -7.37 -6.27
N LEU A 66 13.68 -6.11 -6.01
CA LEU A 66 13.29 -4.97 -6.82
C LEU A 66 14.47 -4.54 -7.70
N LEU A 67 14.14 -4.14 -8.93
CA LEU A 67 15.09 -3.75 -9.96
C LEU A 67 14.99 -2.24 -10.14
N MET A 68 16.05 -1.54 -9.74
CA MET A 68 16.22 -0.09 -9.85
C MET A 68 17.66 0.24 -10.22
N HIS A 69 17.92 1.51 -10.59
CA HIS A 69 19.29 1.95 -10.86
C HIS A 69 20.10 2.01 -9.56
N LYS A 70 21.40 1.65 -9.64
CA LYS A 70 22.30 1.63 -8.47
C LYS A 70 22.39 2.98 -7.75
N SER A 71 22.34 4.09 -8.49
CA SER A 71 22.32 5.44 -7.94
C SER A 71 21.06 5.73 -7.13
N GLU A 72 19.90 5.26 -7.60
CA GLU A 72 18.63 5.40 -6.90
C GLU A 72 18.61 4.56 -5.62
N ILE A 73 19.10 3.32 -5.68
CA ILE A 73 19.18 2.45 -4.50
C ILE A 73 20.03 3.10 -3.40
N ARG A 74 21.19 3.65 -3.72
CA ARG A 74 22.03 4.38 -2.75
C ARG A 74 21.33 5.61 -2.17
N ARG A 75 20.56 6.34 -2.98
CA ARG A 75 19.78 7.49 -2.51
C ARG A 75 18.67 7.05 -1.55
N LEU A 76 17.99 5.95 -1.87
CA LEU A 76 16.95 5.37 -1.03
C LEU A 76 17.52 4.80 0.28
N GLU A 77 18.69 4.18 0.22
CA GLU A 77 19.41 3.68 1.38
C GLU A 77 19.69 4.80 2.38
N GLY A 78 20.27 5.92 1.92
CA GLY A 78 20.51 7.09 2.79
C GLY A 78 19.23 7.63 3.44
N LYS A 79 18.15 7.74 2.66
CA LYS A 79 16.84 8.21 3.17
C LYS A 79 16.14 7.22 4.10
N SER A 80 16.33 5.92 3.89
CA SER A 80 15.70 4.87 4.69
C SER A 80 16.36 4.71 6.06
N GLN A 81 17.58 5.21 6.24
CA GLN A 81 18.26 5.25 7.55
C GLN A 81 17.73 6.39 8.44
N GLU A 82 17.01 7.36 7.87
CA GLU A 82 16.42 8.43 8.66
C GLU A 82 15.26 7.91 9.53
N PRO A 83 15.24 8.25 10.84
CA PRO A 83 14.22 7.74 11.74
C PRO A 83 12.82 8.22 11.36
N GLY A 84 11.90 7.28 11.19
CA GLY A 84 10.49 7.55 10.90
C GLY A 84 10.16 7.71 9.40
N ILE A 85 11.12 7.43 8.52
CA ILE A 85 10.90 7.25 7.08
C ILE A 85 10.89 5.74 6.76
N THR A 86 9.98 5.32 5.91
CA THR A 86 9.84 3.92 5.49
C THR A 86 9.44 3.87 4.02
N LEU A 87 9.97 2.90 3.27
CA LEU A 87 9.56 2.65 1.90
C LEU A 87 8.35 1.73 1.89
N VAL A 88 7.23 2.21 1.35
CA VAL A 88 5.97 1.47 1.28
C VAL A 88 5.56 1.24 -0.17
N PRO A 89 5.08 0.04 -0.55
CA PRO A 89 4.48 -0.18 -1.86
C PRO A 89 3.12 0.51 -1.94
N LEU A 90 2.91 1.31 -2.98
CA LEU A 90 1.64 2.02 -3.22
C LEU A 90 0.75 1.22 -4.17
N LYS A 91 1.30 0.85 -5.32
CA LYS A 91 0.58 0.10 -6.36
C LYS A 91 1.51 -0.86 -7.09
N MET A 92 0.95 -1.97 -7.54
CA MET A 92 1.58 -2.89 -8.48
C MET A 92 0.79 -2.88 -9.79
N TYR A 93 1.49 -2.80 -10.91
CA TYR A 93 0.87 -2.74 -12.24
C TYR A 93 1.77 -3.39 -13.29
N PHE A 94 1.21 -3.63 -14.47
CA PHE A 94 1.95 -4.15 -15.61
C PHE A 94 2.19 -3.03 -16.63
N VAL A 95 3.43 -2.95 -17.14
CA VAL A 95 3.81 -2.10 -18.27
C VAL A 95 4.57 -2.98 -19.26
N ASP A 96 4.13 -3.02 -20.51
CA ASP A 96 4.75 -3.84 -21.58
C ASP A 96 4.99 -5.30 -21.17
N GLY A 97 4.01 -5.88 -20.47
CA GLY A 97 4.07 -7.26 -19.98
C GLY A 97 4.96 -7.48 -18.75
N LYS A 98 5.67 -6.47 -18.25
CA LYS A 98 6.53 -6.53 -17.06
C LYS A 98 5.81 -5.98 -15.84
N ALA A 99 5.96 -6.66 -14.71
CA ALA A 99 5.41 -6.20 -13.43
C ALA A 99 6.29 -5.10 -12.82
N LYS A 100 5.66 -3.99 -12.46
CA LYS A 100 6.27 -2.84 -11.79
C LYS A 100 5.57 -2.57 -10.45
N VAL A 101 6.32 -2.04 -9.49
CA VAL A 101 5.81 -1.52 -8.23
C VAL A 101 6.14 -0.04 -8.12
N GLU A 102 5.18 0.76 -7.69
CA GLU A 102 5.44 2.11 -7.22
C GLU A 102 5.72 2.07 -5.73
N LEU A 103 6.86 2.57 -5.32
CA LEU A 103 7.28 2.75 -3.94
C LEU A 103 7.06 4.21 -3.53
N GLY A 104 6.55 4.42 -2.34
CA GLY A 104 6.48 5.75 -1.71
C GLY A 104 7.44 5.84 -0.53
N LEU A 105 8.18 6.94 -0.44
CA LEU A 105 8.84 7.33 0.80
C LEU A 105 7.78 7.88 1.74
N ALA A 106 7.39 7.06 2.71
CA ALA A 106 6.37 7.38 3.69
C ALA A 106 7.00 7.86 5.00
N ARG A 107 6.57 9.03 5.47
CA ARG A 107 6.84 9.48 6.83
C ARG A 107 5.68 9.13 7.76
N GLY A 108 6.00 8.57 8.93
CA GLY A 108 5.02 8.33 9.99
C GLY A 108 4.36 9.63 10.44
N LYS A 109 3.04 9.61 10.71
CA LYS A 109 2.36 10.75 11.35
C LYS A 109 2.75 10.81 12.82
N LYS A 110 3.11 11.99 13.33
CA LYS A 110 3.38 12.20 14.76
C LYS A 110 2.10 11.94 15.56
N SER A 111 2.23 11.50 16.81
CA SER A 111 1.10 11.20 17.70
C SER A 111 0.17 12.41 17.90
N TYR A 112 0.71 13.62 17.81
CA TYR A 112 -0.04 14.87 17.84
C TYR A 112 -1.02 14.99 16.66
N ASP A 113 -0.54 14.81 15.41
CA ASP A 113 -1.38 14.86 14.20
C ASP A 113 -2.48 13.80 14.20
N LYS A 114 -2.26 12.65 14.87
CA LYS A 114 -3.29 11.61 15.00
C LYS A 114 -4.48 12.09 15.83
N ARG A 115 -4.26 12.91 16.86
CA ARG A 115 -5.35 13.45 17.71
C ARG A 115 -6.22 14.44 16.95
N GLU A 116 -5.63 15.36 16.20
CA GLU A 116 -6.39 16.33 15.39
C GLU A 116 -7.22 15.63 14.30
N VAL A 117 -6.63 14.64 13.61
CA VAL A 117 -7.36 13.84 12.61
C VAL A 117 -8.52 13.06 13.24
N LEU A 118 -8.32 12.49 14.43
CA LEU A 118 -9.37 11.79 15.16
C LEU A 118 -10.49 12.74 15.59
N ALA A 119 -10.15 13.90 16.15
CA ALA A 119 -11.12 14.91 16.56
C ALA A 119 -11.98 15.39 15.38
N LYS A 120 -11.33 15.73 14.25
CA LYS A 120 -12.03 16.14 13.02
C LYS A 120 -12.98 15.06 12.50
N LYS A 121 -12.53 13.81 12.45
CA LYS A 121 -13.34 12.68 11.98
C LYS A 121 -14.52 12.37 12.90
N THR A 122 -14.36 12.64 14.20
CA THR A 122 -15.44 12.47 15.19
C THR A 122 -16.49 13.56 15.02
N ALA A 123 -16.05 14.81 14.87
CA ALA A 123 -16.93 15.95 14.60
C ALA A 123 -17.71 15.79 13.28
N GLU A 124 -17.05 15.36 12.20
CA GLU A 124 -17.71 15.09 10.91
C GLU A 124 -18.80 14.02 11.03
N ARG A 125 -18.54 12.93 11.78
CA ARG A 125 -19.55 11.89 12.03
C ARG A 125 -20.74 12.38 12.84
N GLU A 126 -20.52 13.27 13.83
CA GLU A 126 -21.61 13.85 14.61
C GLU A 126 -22.50 14.76 13.75
N ILE A 127 -21.89 15.61 12.91
CA ILE A 127 -22.61 16.46 11.97
C ILE A 127 -23.45 15.60 11.00
N GLU A 128 -22.87 14.54 10.45
CA GLU A 128 -23.57 13.63 9.54
C GLU A 128 -24.76 12.93 10.21
N ARG A 129 -24.60 12.48 11.47
CA ARG A 129 -25.70 11.90 12.27
C ARG A 129 -26.83 12.89 12.49
N VAL A 130 -26.52 14.15 12.85
CA VAL A 130 -27.53 15.20 13.08
C VAL A 130 -28.27 15.54 11.79
N LEU A 131 -27.56 15.65 10.66
CA LEU A 131 -28.18 15.93 9.36
C LEU A 131 -29.09 14.78 8.91
N LYS A 132 -28.69 13.53 9.13
CA LYS A 132 -29.52 12.35 8.83
C LYS A 132 -30.78 12.31 9.71
N ALA A 133 -30.64 12.51 11.02
CA ALA A 133 -31.78 12.56 11.94
C ALA A 133 -32.77 13.68 11.61
N ARG A 134 -32.30 14.84 11.12
CA ARG A 134 -33.16 15.92 10.62
C ARG A 134 -33.90 15.54 9.34
N LYS A 135 -33.24 14.88 8.38
CA LYS A 135 -33.89 14.37 7.14
C LYS A 135 -34.98 13.34 7.46
N ASP A 136 -34.71 12.40 8.36
CA ASP A 136 -35.66 11.34 8.73
C ASP A 136 -36.92 11.92 9.42
N LYS A 137 -36.76 12.93 10.28
CA LYS A 137 -37.89 13.66 10.89
C LYS A 137 -38.71 14.48 9.87
N GLY A 138 -38.06 15.02 8.84
CA GLY A 138 -38.74 15.71 7.73
C GLY A 138 -39.57 14.76 6.87
N ALA A 139 -39.03 13.57 6.56
CA ALA A 139 -39.72 12.54 5.80
C ALA A 139 -40.95 11.96 6.55
N LEU A 140 -40.86 11.80 7.87
CA LEU A 140 -41.98 11.34 8.70
C LEU A 140 -43.14 12.34 8.75
N ARG A 141 -42.86 13.65 8.63
CA ARG A 141 -43.88 14.70 8.59
C ARG A 141 -44.62 14.77 7.25
N PHE A 142 -43.99 14.36 6.14
CA PHE A 142 -44.59 14.38 4.81
C PHE A 142 -45.50 13.16 4.53
N ARG A 143 -45.26 12.04 5.23
CA ARG A 143 -46.03 10.78 5.09
C ARG A 143 -47.35 10.74 5.88
N ARG A 144 -47.72 11.82 6.56
CA ARG A 144 -48.94 11.96 7.39
C ARG A 144 -49.97 12.96 6.82
N ARG A 145 -49.87 13.31 5.54
CA ARG A 145 -50.91 14.03 4.79
C ARG A 145 -51.47 13.15 3.70
#